data_AF-W2U3U7-F1
#
_entry.id   AF-W2U3U7-F1
#
_cell.length_a   1.000
_cell.length_b   1.000
_cell.length_c   1.000
_cell.angle_alpha   90.00
_cell.angle_beta   90.00
_cell.angle_gamma   90.00
#
_symmetry.space_group_name_H-M   'P 1'
#
loop_
_entity.id
_entity.type
_entity.pdbx_description
1 polymer ?
#
loop_
_entity_poly.entity_id
_entity_poly.type
_entity_poly.pdbx_seq_one_letter_code
_entity_poly.pdbx_strand_id
1 'polypeptide(L)'
;MELAERLSELAQALSQASAAVGILEAIEEVLDDYQDGELSLEEAMEEIQGLVEEFQAVRALSEMTPEELMALAEEEEEEEEGGLRS
;
A
#
# COMPACT_ATOMS: atom_id res chain seq x y z
N MET A 1 9.77 27.78 6.50
CA MET A 1 9.35 26.43 6.91
C MET A 1 9.51 26.32 8.41
N GLU A 2 8.40 26.14 9.11
CA GLU A 2 8.36 25.94 10.56
C GLU A 2 8.88 24.55 10.93
N LEU A 3 9.37 24.40 12.16
CA LEU A 3 9.84 23.11 12.70
C LEU A 3 8.76 22.02 12.62
N ALA A 4 7.49 22.40 12.75
CA ALA A 4 6.34 21.50 12.66
C ALA A 4 6.18 20.88 11.26
N GLU A 5 6.32 21.66 10.18
CA GLU A 5 6.24 21.15 8.80
C GLU A 5 7.32 20.10 8.54
N ARG A 6 8.56 20.36 8.98
CA ARG A 6 9.67 19.41 8.84
C ARG A 6 9.48 18.12 9.64
N LEU A 7 8.85 18.20 10.81
CA LEU A 7 8.54 17.02 11.62
C LEU A 7 7.46 16.16 10.96
N SER A 8 6.45 16.79 10.36
CA SER A 8 5.40 16.08 9.59
C SER A 8 5.97 15.39 8.36
N GLU A 9 6.82 16.06 7.57
CA GLU A 9 7.51 15.46 6.42
C GLU A 9 8.36 14.24 6.84
N LEU A 10 9.08 14.37 7.96
CA LEU A 10 9.94 13.30 8.47
C LEU A 10 9.14 12.10 9.00
N ALA A 11 7.99 12.36 9.65
CA ALA A 11 7.07 11.31 10.09
C ALA A 11 6.46 10.57 8.88
N GLN A 12 6.11 11.28 7.82
CA GLN A 12 5.56 10.69 6.61
C GLN A 12 6.60 9.83 5.88
N ALA A 13 7.83 10.32 5.74
CA ALA A 13 8.93 9.54 5.19
C ALA A 13 9.24 8.28 6.02
N LEU A 14 9.19 8.38 7.35
CA LEU A 14 9.37 7.24 8.25
C LEU A 14 8.25 6.21 8.13
N SER A 15 7.00 6.66 7.96
CA SER A 15 5.84 5.79 7.73
C SER A 15 5.99 5.00 6.43
N GLN A 16 6.38 5.67 5.33
CA GLN A 16 6.62 5.03 4.03
C GLN A 16 7.75 4.00 4.11
N ALA A 17 8.85 4.35 4.79
CA ALA A 17 9.97 3.43 4.99
C ALA A 17 9.55 2.19 5.81
N SER A 18 8.69 2.37 6.81
CA SER A 18 8.20 1.26 7.63
C SER A 18 7.27 0.32 6.84
N ALA A 19 6.38 0.87 6.01
CA ALA A 19 5.54 0.08 5.11
C ALA A 19 6.38 -0.72 4.10
N ALA A 20 7.43 -0.12 3.54
CA ALA A 20 8.34 -0.80 2.63
C ALA A 20 9.07 -1.98 3.30
N VAL A 21 9.47 -1.83 4.57
CA VAL A 21 10.10 -2.91 5.34
C VAL A 21 9.14 -4.07 5.54
N GLY A 22 7.88 -3.81 5.93
CA GLY A 22 6.90 -4.89 6.12
C GLY A 22 6.61 -5.68 4.84
N ILE A 23 6.59 -5.01 3.68
CA ILE A 23 6.43 -5.69 2.38
C ILE A 23 7.65 -6.55 2.03
N LEU A 24 8.87 -6.09 2.35
CA LEU A 24 10.08 -6.88 2.14
C LEU A 24 10.10 -8.13 3.05
N GLU A 25 9.67 -8.00 4.30
CA GLU A 25 9.52 -9.13 5.22
C GLU A 25 8.50 -10.15 4.69
N ALA A 26 7.36 -9.69 4.16
CA ALA A 26 6.37 -10.58 3.55
C ALA A 26 6.89 -11.27 2.27
N ILE A 27 7.68 -10.57 1.43
CA ILE A 27 8.32 -11.18 0.26
C ILE A 27 9.33 -12.25 0.68
N GLU A 28 10.10 -12.02 1.76
CA GLU A 28 11.01 -13.03 2.30
C GLU A 28 10.26 -14.30 2.74
N GLU A 29 9.09 -14.17 3.40
CA GLU A 29 8.25 -15.30 3.78
C GLU A 29 7.79 -16.11 2.55
N VAL A 30 7.30 -15.45 1.49
CA VAL A 30 6.92 -16.13 0.24
C VAL A 30 8.10 -16.85 -0.41
N LEU A 31 9.31 -16.28 -0.34
CA LEU A 31 10.52 -16.90 -0.89
C LEU A 31 10.98 -18.11 -0.06
N ASP A 32 10.77 -18.10 1.25
CA ASP A 32 11.03 -19.23 2.14
C ASP A 32 10.02 -20.36 1.85
N ASP A 33 8.73 -20.05 1.74
CA ASP A 33 7.68 -21.02 1.39
C ASP A 33 7.91 -21.67 0.01
N TYR A 34 8.38 -20.90 -0.98
CA TYR A 34 8.80 -21.44 -2.27
C TYR A 34 10.01 -22.39 -2.15
N GLN A 35 11.00 -22.04 -1.33
CA GLN A 35 12.20 -22.87 -1.13
C GLN A 35 11.88 -24.18 -0.41
N ASP A 36 10.94 -24.14 0.55
CA ASP A 36 10.47 -25.31 1.28
C ASP A 36 9.51 -26.17 0.44
N GLY A 37 9.09 -25.66 -0.73
CA GLY A 37 8.22 -26.33 -1.68
C GLY A 37 6.75 -26.31 -1.26
N GLU A 38 6.38 -25.40 -0.35
CA GLU A 38 5.01 -25.12 0.06
C GLU A 38 4.26 -24.33 -1.02
N LEU A 39 4.99 -23.51 -1.80
CA LEU A 39 4.49 -22.82 -2.98
C LEU A 39 5.15 -23.30 -4.26
N SER A 40 4.38 -23.33 -5.35
CA SER A 40 4.93 -23.39 -6.70
C SER A 40 5.53 -22.05 -7.12
N LEU A 41 6.34 -22.04 -8.18
CA LEU A 41 6.90 -20.80 -8.73
C LEU A 41 5.80 -19.82 -9.18
N GLU A 42 4.69 -20.34 -9.72
CA GLU A 42 3.58 -19.52 -10.19
C GLU A 42 2.87 -18.85 -9.00
N GLU A 43 2.53 -19.62 -7.97
CA GLU A 43 1.91 -19.09 -6.75
C GLU A 43 2.80 -18.06 -6.05
N ALA A 44 4.09 -18.35 -5.88
CA ALA A 44 5.04 -17.41 -5.28
C ALA A 44 5.17 -16.10 -6.09
N MET A 45 5.12 -16.18 -7.43
CA MET A 45 5.15 -15.00 -8.29
C MET A 45 3.86 -14.17 -8.19
N GLU A 46 2.69 -14.82 -8.10
CA GLU A 46 1.42 -14.13 -7.90
C GLU A 46 1.38 -13.42 -6.54
N GLU A 47 1.83 -14.08 -5.47
CA GLU A 47 1.87 -13.47 -4.12
C GLU A 47 2.82 -12.27 -4.06
N ILE A 48 4.04 -12.40 -4.61
CA ILE A 48 4.99 -11.29 -4.70
C ILE A 48 4.40 -10.13 -5.53
N GLN A 49 3.71 -10.44 -6.62
CA GLN A 49 3.07 -9.40 -7.43
C GLN A 49 1.99 -8.66 -6.62
N GLY A 50 1.14 -9.38 -5.88
CA GLY A 50 0.14 -8.78 -5.00
C GLY A 50 0.75 -7.85 -3.95
N LEU A 51 1.83 -8.29 -3.28
CA LEU A 51 2.55 -7.48 -2.29
C LEU A 51 3.15 -6.20 -2.90
N VAL A 52 3.65 -6.26 -4.14
CA VAL A 52 4.15 -5.09 -4.86
C VAL A 52 3.02 -4.12 -5.23
N GLU A 53 1.86 -4.64 -5.63
CA GLU A 53 0.67 -3.84 -5.94
C GLU A 53 0.13 -3.13 -4.67
N GLU A 54 0.07 -3.81 -3.54
CA GLU A 54 -0.29 -3.22 -2.25
C GLU A 54 0.66 -2.09 -1.85
N PHE A 55 1.97 -2.31 -2.00
CA PHE A 55 2.97 -1.26 -1.72
C PHE A 55 2.80 -0.04 -2.62
N GLN A 56 2.53 -0.26 -3.92
CA GLN A 56 2.29 0.83 -4.86
C GLN A 56 1.03 1.63 -4.50
N ALA A 57 -0.04 0.97 -4.07
CA ALA A 57 -1.26 1.64 -3.62
C ALA A 57 -1.02 2.48 -2.36
N VAL A 58 -0.34 1.93 -1.34
CA VAL A 58 0.03 2.67 -0.11
C VAL A 58 0.91 3.87 -0.43
N ARG A 59 1.87 3.70 -1.35
CA ARG A 59 2.74 4.78 -1.80
C ARG A 59 1.95 5.88 -2.51
N ALA A 60 1.04 5.53 -3.42
CA ALA A 60 0.22 6.49 -4.13
C ALA A 60 -0.61 7.34 -3.16
N LEU A 61 -1.30 6.71 -2.20
CA LEU A 61 -2.06 7.40 -1.15
C LEU A 61 -1.17 8.33 -0.30
N SER A 62 0.07 7.92 -0.05
CA SER A 62 1.03 8.71 0.74
C SER A 62 1.63 9.90 -0.02
N GLU A 63 1.53 9.93 -1.35
CA GLU A 63 1.98 11.03 -2.20
C GLU A 63 0.84 12.02 -2.54
N MET A 64 -0.42 11.65 -2.28
CA MET A 64 -1.60 12.48 -2.51
C MET A 64 -1.72 13.63 -1.49
N THR A 65 -2.26 14.76 -1.94
CA THR A 65 -2.59 15.86 -1.03
C THR A 65 -3.84 15.52 -0.20
N PRO A 66 -4.06 16.21 0.94
CA PRO A 66 -5.28 16.06 1.72
C PRO A 66 -6.57 16.30 0.89
N GLU A 67 -6.54 17.24 -0.06
CA GLU A 67 -7.65 17.50 -0.97
C GLU A 67 -7.89 16.35 -1.95
N GLU A 68 -6.83 15.74 -2.48
CA GLU A 68 -6.92 14.58 -3.37
C GLU A 68 -7.45 13.34 -2.64
N LEU A 69 -7.05 13.13 -1.39
CA LEU A 69 -7.58 12.05 -0.54
C LEU A 69 -9.06 12.25 -0.22
N MET A 70 -9.49 13.48 -0.01
CA MET A 70 -10.90 13.81 0.25
C MET A 70 -11.77 13.57 -0.98
N ALA A 71 -11.28 13.95 -2.16
CA ALA A 71 -11.96 13.69 -3.43
C ALA A 71 -12.10 12.19 -3.74
N LEU A 72 -11.06 11.40 -3.45
CA LEU A 72 -11.11 9.94 -3.61
C LEU A 72 -12.17 9.31 -2.69
N ALA A 73 -12.24 9.76 -1.44
CA ALA A 73 -13.23 9.26 -0.47
C ALA A 73 -14.67 9.62 -0.88
N GLU A 74 -14.88 10.82 -1.45
CA GLU A 74 -16.19 11.24 -1.97
C GLU A 74 -16.61 10.41 -3.20
N GLU A 75 -15.69 10.06 -4.10
CA GLU A 75 -15.96 9.19 -5.25
C GLU A 75 -16.34 7.75 -4.81
N GLU A 76 -15.68 7.19 -3.80
CA GLU A 76 -16.03 5.88 -3.25
C GLU A 76 -17.44 5.86 -2.61
N GLU A 77 -17.82 6.93 -1.90
CA GLU A 77 -19.17 7.06 -1.32
C GLU A 77 -20.27 7.17 -2.40
N GLU A 78 -20.00 7.84 -3.52
CA GLU A 78 -20.95 7.96 -4.64
C GLU A 78 -21.14 6.63 -5.41
N GLU A 79 -20.08 5.83 -5.55
CA GLU A 79 -20.15 4.50 -6.16
C GLU A 79 -20.96 3.50 -5.31
N GLU A 80 -20.83 3.55 -3.98
CA GLU A 80 -21.63 2.72 -3.06
C GLU A 80 -23.13 3.09 -3.04
N GLU A 81 -23.47 4.38 -3.12
CA GLU A 81 -24.88 4.82 -3.21
C GLU A 81 -25.52 4.51 -4.59
N GLY A 82 -24.72 4.47 -5.65
CA GLY A 82 -25.16 4.11 -7.00
C GLY A 82 -25.53 2.63 -7.16
N GLY A 83 -24.83 1.73 -6.47
CA GLY A 83 -25.08 0.28 -6.51
C GLY A 83 -26.40 -0.17 -5.90
N LEU A 84 -26.92 0.58 -4.91
CA LEU A 84 -28.14 0.27 -4.16
C LEU A 84 -29.46 0.63 -4.90
N ARG A 85 -29.37 1.21 -6.11
CA ARG A 85 -30.53 1.60 -6.93
C ARG A 85 -30.79 0.68 -8.16
N SER A 86 -30.11 -0.47 -8.25
CA SER A 86 -30.25 -1.43 -9.36
C SER A 86 -31.40 -2.42 -9.16
#